data_AF-A0A6H2NQL1-F1
#
_entry.id   AF-A0A6H2NQL1-F1
#
_cell.length_a   1.000
_cell.length_b   1.000
_cell.length_c   1.000
_cell.angle_alpha   90.00
_cell.angle_beta   90.00
_cell.angle_gamma   90.00
#
_symmetry.space_group_name_H-M   'P 1'
#
loop_
_entity.id
_entity.type
_entity.pdbx_description
1 polymer ?
#
loop_
_entity_poly.entity_id
_entity_poly.type
_entity_poly.pdbx_seq_one_letter_code
_entity_poly.pdbx_strand_id
1 'polypeptide(L)' 'HDNYDGAPTDGSAWLEGGNQGLRVRRGGSWCDGPDVCRSAFRSRDVPGDRFNGIGFRVVCGGAG' A
#
# COMPACT_ATOMS: atom_id res chain seq x y z
N HIS A 1 -8.61 -3.06 7.92
CA HIS A 1 -8.26 -4.07 6.88
C HIS A 1 -7.19 -5.04 7.38
N ASP A 2 -7.32 -5.56 8.59
CA ASP A 2 -6.19 -6.25 9.25
C ASP A 2 -6.09 -7.73 8.89
N ASN A 3 -7.23 -8.35 8.60
CA ASN A 3 -7.35 -9.78 8.25
C ASN A 3 -7.87 -10.03 6.83
N TYR A 4 -8.03 -8.98 6.02
CA TYR A 4 -8.57 -9.05 4.66
C TYR A 4 -10.04 -9.48 4.52
N ASP A 5 -10.80 -9.57 5.61
CA ASP A 5 -12.23 -9.85 5.53
C ASP A 5 -12.95 -8.72 4.78
N GLY A 6 -13.63 -9.08 3.68
CA GLY A 6 -14.31 -8.12 2.81
C GLY A 6 -13.40 -7.38 1.82
N ALA A 7 -12.17 -7.86 1.59
CA ALA A 7 -11.28 -7.27 0.59
C ALA A 7 -11.87 -7.39 -0.84
N PRO A 8 -11.73 -6.34 -1.68
CA PRO A 8 -12.09 -6.44 -3.09
C PRO A 8 -11.27 -7.53 -3.80
N THR A 9 -11.95 -8.30 -4.65
CA THR A 9 -11.34 -9.40 -5.44
C THR A 9 -11.14 -9.04 -6.90
N ASP A 10 -11.58 -7.86 -7.32
CA ASP A 10 -11.51 -7.34 -8.69
C ASP A 10 -10.26 -6.48 -8.93
N GLY A 11 -9.39 -6.37 -7.93
CA GLY A 11 -8.19 -5.52 -7.99
C GLY A 11 -8.46 -4.03 -7.78
N SER A 12 -9.70 -3.63 -7.49
CA SER A 12 -10.02 -2.26 -7.11
C SER A 12 -9.40 -1.89 -5.75
N ALA A 13 -9.24 -0.58 -5.52
CA ALA A 13 -8.73 -0.09 -4.26
C ALA A 13 -9.74 -0.32 -3.12
N TRP A 14 -9.26 -0.82 -1.98
CA TRP A 14 -10.09 -0.98 -0.79
C TRP A 14 -10.16 0.33 0.00
N LEU A 15 -11.19 1.13 -0.25
CA LEU A 15 -11.30 2.50 0.29
C LEU A 15 -12.06 2.60 1.62
N GLU A 16 -13.06 1.73 1.83
CA GLU A 16 -13.95 1.77 2.99
C GLU A 16 -13.57 0.77 4.10
N GLY A 17 -14.01 1.01 5.33
CA GLY A 17 -13.82 0.08 6.48
C GLY A 17 -12.38 -0.03 7.00
N GLY A 18 -11.46 0.83 6.53
CA GLY A 18 -10.09 0.96 7.02
C GLY A 18 -9.84 2.24 7.80
N ASN A 19 -8.63 2.41 8.32
CA ASN A 19 -8.21 3.70 8.87
C ASN A 19 -7.94 4.67 7.70
N GLN A 20 -8.83 5.65 7.53
CA GLN A 20 -8.76 6.63 6.44
C GLN A 20 -7.58 7.63 6.57
N GLY A 21 -6.99 7.74 7.77
CA GLY A 21 -5.82 8.55 8.05
C GLY A 21 -4.49 7.88 7.67
N LEU A 22 -4.51 6.65 7.16
CA LEU A 22 -3.30 5.92 6.76
C LEU A 22 -3.43 5.38 5.33
N ARG A 23 -2.33 5.37 4.59
CA ARG A 23 -2.21 4.77 3.25
C ARG A 23 -1.27 3.58 3.29
N VAL A 24 -1.56 2.56 2.48
CA VAL A 24 -0.72 1.38 2.37
C VAL A 24 0.37 1.59 1.33
N ARG A 25 1.63 1.40 1.73
CA ARG A 25 2.80 1.34 0.85
C ARG A 25 3.38 -0.08 0.80
N ARG A 26 3.96 -0.47 -0.33
CA ARG A 26 4.51 -1.80 -0.60
C ARG A 26 5.95 -1.71 -1.10
N GLY A 27 6.73 -2.77 -0.90
CA GLY A 27 8.01 -3.01 -1.58
C GLY A 27 9.28 -2.61 -0.82
N GLY A 28 9.17 -1.94 0.32
CA GLY A 28 10.33 -1.46 1.08
C GLY A 28 11.16 -0.42 0.33
N SER A 29 12.37 -0.18 0.81
CA SER A 29 13.34 0.79 0.29
C SER A 29 14.78 0.30 0.57
N TRP A 30 15.78 1.05 0.12
CA TRP A 30 17.20 0.66 0.21
C TRP A 30 17.74 0.52 1.64
N CYS A 31 17.12 1.21 2.62
CA CYS A 31 17.52 1.16 4.02
C CYS A 31 16.62 0.24 4.88
N ASP A 32 15.56 -0.31 4.29
CA ASP A 32 14.63 -1.17 5.01
C ASP A 32 15.19 -2.59 5.19
N GLY A 33 14.81 -3.23 6.29
CA GLY A 33 15.12 -4.63 6.54
C GLY A 33 14.47 -5.60 5.54
N PRO A 34 15.00 -6.82 5.38
CA PRO A 34 14.49 -7.80 4.41
C PRO A 34 13.04 -8.23 4.67
N ASP A 35 12.55 -8.09 5.90
CA ASP A 35 11.18 -8.37 6.31
C ASP A 35 10.16 -7.39 5.73
N VAL A 36 10.54 -6.11 5.58
CA VAL A 36 9.74 -5.04 4.98
C VAL A 36 9.66 -5.18 3.46
N CYS A 37 10.69 -5.77 2.84
CA CYS A 37 10.77 -5.99 1.40
C CYS A 37 9.91 -7.18 0.91
N ARG A 38 9.33 -7.99 1.80
CA ARG A 38 8.45 -9.10 1.41
C ARG A 38 7.22 -8.59 0.68
N SER A 39 6.79 -9.28 -0.37
CA SER A 39 5.60 -8.91 -1.16
C SER A 39 4.31 -8.79 -0.34
N ALA A 40 4.20 -9.58 0.75
CA ALA A 40 3.05 -9.55 1.64
C ALA A 40 3.09 -8.39 2.66
N PHE A 41 4.25 -7.76 2.89
CA PHE A 41 4.38 -6.68 3.86
C PHE A 41 3.58 -5.43 3.44
N ARG A 42 3.09 -4.69 4.44
CA ARG A 42 2.24 -3.51 4.28
C ARG A 42 2.71 -2.41 5.23
N SER A 43 3.44 -1.43 4.72
CA SER A 43 3.71 -0.19 5.46
C SER A 43 2.44 0.65 5.53
N ARG A 44 2.27 1.38 6.63
CA ARG A 44 1.18 2.34 6.84
C ARG A 44 1.78 3.70 7.15
N ASP A 45 1.53 4.65 6.27
CA ASP A 45 2.09 6.00 6.36
C ASP A 45 0.92 7.02 6.34
N VAL A 46 1.06 8.18 6.99
CA VAL A 46 0.01 9.21 6.95
C VAL A 46 0.03 9.93 5.60
N PRO A 47 -1.14 10.38 5.07
CA PRO A 47 -1.19 11.23 3.90
C PRO A 47 -0.37 12.51 4.12
N GLY A 48 0.79 12.62 3.48
CA GLY A 48 1.69 13.77 3.63
C GLY A 48 3.11 13.41 4.03
N ASP A 49 3.34 12.17 4.51
CA ASP A 49 4.69 11.69 4.80
C ASP A 49 5.59 11.72 3.57
N ARG A 50 6.80 12.24 3.74
CA ARG A 50 7.80 12.44 2.69
C ARG A 50 9.15 11.99 3.19
N PHE A 51 9.60 10.83 2.71
CA PHE A 51 10.91 10.28 2.99
C PHE A 51 11.59 9.93 1.67
N ASN A 52 12.93 9.99 1.64
CA ASN A 52 13.74 9.64 0.46
C ASN A 52 13.64 8.15 0.07
N GLY A 53 13.08 7.29 0.93
CA GLY A 53 12.75 5.89 0.63
C GLY A 53 11.32 5.66 0.14
N ILE A 54 10.48 6.70 0.05
CA ILE A 54 9.10 6.60 -0.42
C ILE A 54 8.98 7.06 -1.88
N GLY A 55 8.32 6.24 -2.69
CA GLY A 55 7.95 6.56 -4.07
C GLY A 55 6.65 5.87 -4.47
N PHE A 56 6.26 6.02 -5.73
CA PHE A 56 5.04 5.42 -6.29
C PHE A 56 5.27 4.86 -7.69
N ARG A 57 4.41 3.94 -8.11
CA ARG A 57 4.30 3.45 -9.48
C ARG A 57 2.94 3.86 -10.03
N VAL A 58 2.91 4.30 -11.29
CA VAL A 58 1.66 4.65 -11.97
C VAL A 58 1.16 3.42 -12.71
N VAL A 59 -0.16 3.25 -12.76
CA VAL A 59 -0.85 2.23 -13.55
C VAL A 59 -1.72 2.91 -14.60
N CYS A 60 -1.78 2.34 -15.79
CA CYS A 60 -2.73 2.78 -16.82
C CYS A 60 -3.99 1.93 -16.70
N GLY A 61 -5.15 2.56 -16.54
CA GLY A 61 -6.43 1.87 -16.56
C GLY A 61 -6.73 1.44 -18.00
N GLY A 62 -6.77 0.13 -18.26
CA GLY A 62 -7.29 -0.37 -19.52
C GLY A 62 -8.79 -0.14 -19.57
N ALA A 63 -9.28 0.57 -20.59
CA ALA A 63 -10.70 0.56 -20.93
C ALA A 63 -11.03 -0.85 -21.47
N GLY A 64 -11.79 -1.62 -20.69
CA GLY A 64 -12.49 -2.83 -21.13
C GLY A 64 -13.95 -2.51 -21.32
#